data_AF-A0A7Y4Y4K0-F1
#
_entry.id   AF-A0A7Y4Y4K0-F1
#
_cell.length_a   1.000
_cell.length_b   1.000
_cell.length_c   1.000
_cell.angle_alpha   90.00
_cell.angle_beta   90.00
_cell.angle_gamma   90.00
#
_symmetry.space_group_name_H-M   'P 1'
#
loop_
_entity.id
_entity.type
_entity.pdbx_description
1 polymer ?
#
loop_
_entity_poly.entity_id
_entity_poly.type
_entity_poly.pdbx_seq_one_letter_code
_entity_poly.pdbx_strand_id
1 'polypeptide(L)'
;MRALGTLTKWDADRGFGFVRLRDSGVDIFVHITAFPRSGRQPQVGDALSFEIVTATDGRKQAKAVTYDIPQGRADFTLAPIERKPNQQRPNEQASRPMPVRTSAPHPERRRQRESHRRSTGGLGTLIFAVLLIGGLAFGYRKFLEYRAVAVDTLHGRSAETSLAPTNPSHSAPGAAASPGYRCDGRTHCSQMRSCADATQVLQHCPGTQMDGDGDGIPCEQQWCN
;
A
#
# COMPACT_ATOMS: atom_id res chain seq x y z
N MET A 1 1.74 1.75 20.74
CA MET A 1 3.20 1.53 20.89
C MET A 1 3.88 1.95 19.61
N ARG A 2 5.05 2.61 19.67
CA ARG A 2 5.79 3.00 18.46
C ARG A 2 6.71 1.88 18.00
N ALA A 3 6.86 1.77 16.69
CA ALA A 3 7.77 0.88 16.00
C ALA A 3 8.72 1.69 15.12
N LEU A 4 9.89 1.11 14.83
CA LEU A 4 10.89 1.67 13.93
C LEU A 4 10.92 0.88 12.63
N GLY A 5 11.14 1.58 11.53
CA GLY A 5 11.22 0.97 10.22
C GLY A 5 11.89 1.86 9.18
N THR A 6 12.08 1.30 7.99
CA THR A 6 12.67 1.99 6.85
C THR A 6 11.68 2.01 5.70
N LEU A 7 11.48 3.17 5.06
CA LEU A 7 10.60 3.28 3.89
C LEU A 7 11.24 2.53 2.72
N THR A 8 10.64 1.42 2.28
CA THR A 8 11.20 0.58 1.20
C THR A 8 10.60 0.90 -0.16
N LYS A 9 9.37 1.39 -0.18
CA LYS A 9 8.65 1.77 -1.40
C LYS A 9 7.89 3.05 -1.14
N TRP A 10 7.92 3.96 -2.11
CA TRP A 10 7.17 5.21 -2.08
C TRP A 10 6.68 5.55 -3.48
N ASP A 11 5.41 5.92 -3.57
CA ASP A 11 4.76 6.43 -4.77
C ASP A 11 4.30 7.85 -4.46
N ALA A 12 4.99 8.84 -5.02
CA ALA A 12 4.73 10.25 -4.73
C ALA A 12 3.42 10.73 -5.37
N ASP A 13 3.06 10.19 -6.54
CA ASP A 13 1.86 10.58 -7.28
C ASP A 13 0.59 10.10 -6.58
N ARG A 14 0.61 8.85 -6.07
CA ARG A 14 -0.50 8.28 -5.31
C ARG A 14 -0.42 8.57 -3.81
N GLY A 15 0.71 9.07 -3.32
CA GLY A 15 0.89 9.48 -1.93
C GLY A 15 0.89 8.33 -0.93
N PHE A 16 1.43 7.16 -1.29
CA PHE A 16 1.51 6.03 -0.36
C PHE A 16 2.78 5.21 -0.56
N GLY A 17 3.08 4.37 0.43
CA GLY A 17 4.26 3.52 0.39
C GLY A 17 4.19 2.37 1.40
N PHE A 18 5.33 1.74 1.58
CA PHE A 18 5.50 0.64 2.51
C PHE A 18 6.75 0.86 3.37
N VAL A 19 6.58 0.69 4.68
CA VAL A 19 7.65 0.80 5.66
C VAL A 19 7.96 -0.59 6.20
N ARG A 20 9.20 -1.03 6.04
CA ARG A 20 9.67 -2.31 6.57
C ARG A 20 10.03 -2.17 8.04
N LEU A 21 9.40 -2.95 8.90
CA LEU A 21 9.71 -2.98 10.33
C LEU A 21 11.10 -3.56 10.56
N ARG A 22 11.90 -2.93 11.44
CA ARG A 22 13.25 -3.44 11.76
C ARG A 22 13.20 -4.76 12.54
N ASP A 23 12.17 -4.92 13.38
CA ASP A 23 12.07 -6.08 14.28
C ASP A 23 11.54 -7.34 13.59
N SER A 24 10.56 -7.18 12.70
CA SER A 24 9.85 -8.31 12.07
C SER A 24 10.10 -8.46 10.57
N GLY A 25 10.71 -7.46 9.92
CA GLY A 25 10.89 -7.44 8.47
C GLY A 25 9.60 -7.31 7.66
N VAL A 26 8.44 -7.18 8.32
CA VAL A 26 7.14 -7.05 7.66
C VAL A 26 6.97 -5.65 7.09
N ASP A 27 6.43 -5.57 5.88
CA ASP A 27 6.08 -4.31 5.23
C ASP A 27 4.71 -3.83 5.72
N ILE A 28 4.68 -2.62 6.28
CA ILE A 28 3.48 -1.95 6.79
C ILE A 28 3.09 -0.83 5.84
N PHE A 29 1.81 -0.76 5.48
CA PHE A 29 1.30 0.28 4.61
C PHE A 29 1.37 1.65 5.29
N VAL A 30 1.82 2.67 4.55
CA VAL A 30 1.83 4.06 5.00
C VAL A 30 1.23 4.98 3.95
N HIS A 31 0.44 5.95 4.39
CA HIS A 31 -0.15 6.97 3.53
C HIS A 31 0.46 8.35 3.82
N ILE A 32 0.50 9.25 2.84
CA ILE A 32 1.07 10.61 2.98
C ILE A 32 0.44 11.40 4.13
N THR A 33 -0.84 11.15 4.44
CA THR A 33 -1.53 11.79 5.56
C THR A 33 -1.02 11.37 6.94
N ALA A 34 -0.27 10.27 7.02
CA ALA A 34 0.36 9.82 8.26
C ALA A 34 1.66 10.58 8.56
N PHE A 35 2.25 11.26 7.56
CA PHE A 35 3.48 12.04 7.68
C PHE A 35 3.20 13.47 8.18
N PRO A 36 4.20 14.10 8.84
CA PRO A 36 4.06 15.47 9.31
C PRO A 36 4.05 16.45 8.13
N ARG A 37 3.27 17.53 8.24
CA ARG A 37 3.21 18.63 7.25
C ARG A 37 4.46 19.50 7.31
N SER A 38 5.61 18.90 7.06
CA SER A 38 6.94 19.53 7.10
C SER A 38 7.39 20.07 5.74
N GLY A 39 6.62 19.84 4.67
CA GLY A 39 7.00 20.17 3.30
C GLY A 39 8.01 19.20 2.68
N ARG A 40 8.59 18.29 3.47
CA ARG A 40 9.45 17.21 2.97
C ARG A 40 8.59 16.04 2.50
N GLN A 41 8.78 15.62 1.26
CA GLN A 41 8.21 14.37 0.75
C GLN A 41 8.98 13.17 1.30
N PRO A 42 8.28 12.07 1.62
CA PRO A 42 8.92 10.81 2.00
C PRO A 42 9.80 10.27 0.87
N GLN A 43 10.95 9.71 1.23
CA GLN A 43 11.88 9.11 0.28
C GLN A 43 12.23 7.68 0.68
N VAL A 44 12.39 6.80 -0.32
CA VAL A 44 12.85 5.42 -0.08
C VAL A 44 14.21 5.46 0.62
N GLY A 45 14.35 4.69 1.68
CA GLY A 45 15.52 4.69 2.58
C GLY A 45 15.33 5.51 3.85
N ASP A 46 14.26 6.32 3.97
CA ASP A 46 14.00 7.09 5.18
C ASP A 46 13.79 6.17 6.40
N ALA A 47 14.50 6.47 7.49
CA ALA A 47 14.24 5.88 8.79
C ALA A 47 13.04 6.59 9.44
N LEU A 48 12.04 5.81 9.86
CA LEU A 48 10.74 6.30 10.34
C LEU A 48 10.40 5.66 11.68
N SER A 49 9.86 6.47 12.58
CA SER A 49 9.17 6.03 13.80
C SER A 49 7.67 6.23 13.64
N PHE A 50 6.88 5.21 13.89
CA PHE A 50 5.43 5.25 13.64
C PHE A 50 4.67 4.33 14.59
N GLU A 51 3.37 4.54 14.70
CA GLU A 51 2.47 3.64 15.42
C GLU A 51 1.78 2.68 14.44
N ILE A 52 1.72 1.41 14.80
CA ILE A 52 1.02 0.39 14.01
C ILE A 52 -0.43 0.34 14.48
N VAL A 53 -1.35 0.62 13.57
CA VAL A 53 -2.79 0.57 13.80
C VAL A 53 -3.42 -0.41 12.82
N THR A 54 -4.28 -1.30 13.32
CA THR A 54 -5.08 -2.19 12.46
C THR A 54 -6.26 -1.40 11.91
N ALA A 55 -6.39 -1.31 10.59
CA ALA A 55 -7.50 -0.65 9.93
C ALA A 55 -8.76 -1.54 9.94
N THR A 56 -9.90 -0.98 9.53
CA THR A 56 -11.21 -1.65 9.50
C THR A 56 -11.25 -2.86 8.57
N ASP A 57 -10.32 -2.93 7.61
CA ASP A 57 -10.11 -4.04 6.67
C ASP A 57 -9.17 -5.13 7.23
N GLY A 58 -8.70 -4.99 8.47
CA GLY A 58 -7.75 -5.91 9.11
C GLY A 58 -6.28 -5.68 8.72
N ARG A 59 -5.98 -4.74 7.81
CA ARG A 59 -4.60 -4.45 7.40
C ARG A 59 -3.89 -3.59 8.43
N LYS A 60 -2.60 -3.86 8.65
CA LYS A 60 -1.74 -3.03 9.50
C LYS A 60 -1.31 -1.77 8.73
N GLN A 61 -1.49 -0.61 9.35
CA GLN A 61 -1.13 0.69 8.80
C GLN A 61 -0.26 1.47 9.77
N ALA A 62 0.70 2.21 9.23
CA ALA A 62 1.51 3.16 9.98
C ALA A 62 0.77 4.49 10.12
N LYS A 63 0.61 4.96 11.36
CA LYS A 63 0.05 6.27 11.71
C LYS A 63 1.03 7.06 12.58
N ALA A 64 0.81 8.38 12.68
CA ALA A 64 1.65 9.29 13.47
C ALA A 64 3.15 9.11 13.18
N VAL A 65 3.49 9.12 11.88
CA VAL A 65 4.85 8.91 11.40
C VAL A 65 5.70 10.13 11.74
N THR A 66 6.91 9.88 12.21
CA THR A 66 7.95 10.88 12.45
C THR A 66 9.22 10.39 11.77
N TYR A 67 9.98 11.29 11.15
CA TYR A 67 11.30 10.96 10.63
C TYR A 67 12.25 10.68 11.79
N ASP A 68 12.77 9.46 11.84
CA ASP A 68 13.82 9.08 12.78
C ASP A 68 15.14 9.57 12.21
N ILE A 69 15.41 10.87 12.38
CA ILE A 69 16.72 11.42 12.07
C ILE A 69 17.64 10.85 13.15
N PRO A 70 18.62 9.99 12.82
CA PRO A 70 19.55 9.51 13.83
C PRO A 70 20.16 10.72 14.52
N GLN A 71 19.87 10.88 15.81
CA GLN A 71 20.41 11.90 16.68
C GLN A 71 21.92 11.64 16.81
N GLY A 72 22.70 11.98 15.79
CA GLY A 72 24.07 11.50 15.70
C GLY A 72 24.78 11.67 14.35
N ARG A 73 24.49 12.73 13.59
CA ARG A 73 25.48 13.43 12.76
C ARG A 73 24.88 14.73 12.23
N ALA A 74 24.63 15.67 13.13
CA ALA A 74 24.76 17.07 12.73
C ALA A 74 26.27 17.36 12.54
N ASP A 75 26.91 16.73 11.55
CA ASP A 75 28.06 17.33 10.88
C ASP A 75 27.51 18.47 10.01
N PHE A 76 26.87 19.45 10.67
CA PHE A 76 27.11 20.84 10.30
C PHE A 76 28.57 21.10 10.66
N THR A 77 29.50 20.51 9.88
CA THR A 77 30.72 21.25 9.59
C THR A 77 30.20 22.49 8.90
N LEU A 78 29.99 23.54 9.69
CA LEU A 78 29.94 24.90 9.21
C LEU A 78 31.22 25.04 8.40
N ALA A 79 31.15 24.81 7.09
CA ALA A 79 32.12 25.38 6.18
C ALA A 79 32.15 26.86 6.56
N PRO A 80 33.29 27.42 6.99
CA PRO A 80 33.37 28.84 7.27
C PRO A 80 32.75 29.56 6.09
N ILE A 81 31.71 30.36 6.33
CA ILE A 81 31.19 31.26 5.32
C ILE A 81 32.35 32.21 5.02
N GLU A 82 33.13 31.89 4.00
CA GLU A 82 34.15 32.77 3.47
C GLU A 82 33.38 33.96 2.88
N ARG A 83 33.26 35.02 3.70
CA ARG A 83 32.65 36.27 3.31
C ARG A 83 33.52 36.83 2.19
N LYS A 84 33.10 36.65 0.94
CA LYS A 84 33.68 37.40 -0.19
C LYS A 84 33.69 38.89 0.18
N PRO A 85 34.83 39.60 0.05
CA PRO A 85 34.89 41.02 0.32
C PRO A 85 33.89 41.76 -0.56
N ASN A 86 33.13 42.62 0.10
CA ASN A 86 32.17 43.55 -0.49
C ASN A 86 32.88 44.44 -1.52
N GLN A 87 32.78 44.09 -2.81
CA GLN A 87 33.27 44.95 -3.88
C GLN A 87 32.27 46.08 -4.06
N GLN A 88 32.64 47.23 -3.50
CA GLN A 88 31.92 48.50 -3.55
C GLN A 88 31.54 48.84 -5.00
N ARG A 89 30.24 48.94 -5.27
CA ARG A 89 29.74 49.61 -6.47
C ARG A 89 29.90 51.13 -6.28
N PRO A 90 30.48 51.86 -7.26
CA PRO A 90 30.57 53.31 -7.19
C PRO A 90 29.19 53.96 -7.15
N ASN A 91 29.11 54.98 -6.30
CA ASN A 91 27.97 55.83 -5.99
C ASN A 91 27.75 56.83 -7.13
N GLU A 92 26.64 56.71 -7.88
CA GLU A 92 26.21 57.73 -8.84
C GLU A 92 24.90 58.38 -8.33
N GLN A 93 25.07 59.47 -7.59
CA GLN A 93 24.02 60.40 -7.20
C GLN A 93 23.61 61.25 -8.40
N ALA A 94 22.34 61.19 -8.80
CA ALA A 94 21.66 62.34 -9.39
C ALA A 94 20.12 62.21 -9.31
N SER A 95 19.56 62.92 -8.35
CA SER A 95 18.46 63.88 -8.56
C SER A 95 17.17 63.39 -9.22
N ARG A 96 16.19 62.94 -8.42
CA ARG A 96 14.76 63.11 -8.74
C ARG A 96 13.90 63.47 -7.51
N PRO A 97 12.96 64.43 -7.62
CA PRO A 97 12.25 65.01 -6.49
C PRO A 97 11.08 64.14 -6.00
N MET A 98 10.74 64.33 -4.73
CA MET A 98 9.64 63.71 -3.99
C MET A 98 8.25 64.15 -4.48
N PRO A 99 7.22 63.29 -4.29
CA PRO A 99 5.88 63.74 -3.99
C PRO A 99 5.46 63.37 -2.55
N VAL A 100 5.21 64.44 -1.80
CA VAL A 100 4.20 64.69 -0.75
C VAL A 100 3.44 63.50 -0.14
N ARG A 101 3.54 63.44 1.20
CA ARG A 101 2.68 62.70 2.14
C ARG A 101 1.19 62.98 1.93
N THR A 102 0.38 61.92 1.88
CA THR A 102 -1.01 61.98 2.32
C THR A 102 -1.24 60.89 3.35
N SER A 103 -1.51 61.31 4.58
CA SER A 103 -1.93 60.51 5.72
C SER A 103 -3.43 60.18 5.61
N ALA A 104 -3.79 58.90 5.71
CA ALA A 104 -5.15 58.46 6.05
C ALA A 104 -5.11 57.03 6.64
N PRO A 105 -6.09 56.64 7.47
CA PRO A 105 -5.87 55.82 8.65
C PRO A 105 -6.05 54.30 8.45
N HIS A 106 -5.54 53.59 9.46
CA HIS A 106 -5.64 52.15 9.72
C HIS A 106 -7.10 51.69 9.90
N PRO A 107 -7.58 50.66 9.17
CA PRO A 107 -8.73 49.89 9.60
C PRO A 107 -8.30 48.60 10.30
N GLU A 108 -8.99 48.37 11.42
CA GLU A 108 -8.80 47.31 12.38
C GLU A 108 -8.95 45.90 11.80
N ARG A 109 -8.14 45.02 12.40
CA ARG A 109 -8.15 43.58 12.25
C ARG A 109 -9.42 42.99 12.88
N ARG A 110 -10.54 42.99 12.15
CA ARG A 110 -11.74 42.24 12.58
C ARG A 110 -11.62 40.77 12.15
N ARG A 111 -11.37 39.90 13.12
CA ARG A 111 -11.49 38.45 12.99
C ARG A 111 -12.94 38.10 12.61
N GLN A 112 -13.19 37.74 11.36
CA GLN A 112 -14.37 36.95 11.02
C GLN A 112 -13.98 35.47 11.00
N ARG A 113 -14.24 34.82 12.13
CA ARG A 113 -14.64 33.42 12.15
C ARG A 113 -16.07 33.39 11.61
N GLU A 114 -16.24 33.27 10.31
CA GLU A 114 -17.49 32.78 9.75
C GLU A 114 -17.21 31.38 9.22
N SER A 115 -17.76 30.43 9.97
CA SER A 115 -17.76 29.03 9.64
C SER A 115 -18.23 28.90 8.20
N HIS A 116 -17.48 28.19 7.36
CA HIS A 116 -18.02 27.61 6.15
C HIS A 116 -19.16 26.68 6.57
N ARG A 117 -20.35 27.25 6.74
CA ARG A 117 -21.62 26.55 6.65
C ARG A 117 -21.78 26.26 5.16
N ARG A 118 -21.00 25.29 4.66
CA ARG A 118 -21.25 24.69 3.36
C ARG A 118 -22.61 24.02 3.48
N SER A 119 -23.62 24.76 3.06
CA SER A 119 -24.93 24.25 2.70
C SER A 119 -24.69 23.15 1.67
N THR A 120 -24.59 21.91 2.13
CA THR A 120 -24.61 20.72 1.28
C THR A 120 -26.01 20.63 0.72
N GLY A 121 -26.19 21.19 -0.48
CA GLY A 121 -27.41 21.07 -1.26
C GLY A 121 -27.85 19.61 -1.33
N GLY A 122 -29.16 19.40 -1.15
CA GLY A 122 -29.79 18.13 -0.78
C GLY A 122 -29.55 16.92 -1.69
N LEU A 123 -28.90 17.06 -2.85
CA LEU A 123 -28.63 15.92 -3.73
C LEU A 123 -27.45 15.07 -3.24
N GLY A 124 -26.36 15.69 -2.78
CA GLY A 124 -25.16 14.98 -2.33
C GLY A 124 -25.42 14.16 -1.07
N THR A 125 -26.14 14.73 -0.10
CA THR A 125 -26.49 14.05 1.14
C THR A 125 -27.39 12.84 0.91
N LEU A 126 -28.32 12.92 -0.05
CA LEU A 126 -29.19 11.78 -0.40
C LEU A 126 -28.40 10.65 -1.06
N ILE A 127 -27.46 10.97 -1.98
CA ILE A 127 -26.61 9.96 -2.61
C ILE A 127 -25.72 9.28 -1.57
N PHE A 128 -25.08 10.05 -0.68
CA PHE A 128 -24.28 9.48 0.41
C PHE A 128 -25.12 8.64 1.38
N ALA A 129 -26.34 9.07 1.73
CA ALA A 129 -27.23 8.30 2.57
C ALA A 129 -27.66 6.97 1.92
N VAL A 130 -28.01 6.98 0.62
CA VAL A 130 -28.37 5.76 -0.12
C VAL A 130 -27.18 4.82 -0.25
N LEU A 131 -25.97 5.33 -0.52
CA LEU A 131 -24.76 4.50 -0.57
C LEU A 131 -24.40 3.91 0.78
N LEU A 132 -24.58 4.65 1.88
CA LEU A 132 -24.36 4.14 3.24
C LEU A 132 -25.39 3.07 3.62
N ILE A 133 -26.67 3.31 3.35
CA ILE A 133 -27.74 2.35 3.63
C ILE A 133 -27.59 1.10 2.77
N GLY A 134 -27.29 1.26 1.47
CA GLY A 134 -27.02 0.16 0.55
C GLY A 134 -25.79 -0.65 0.94
N GLY A 135 -24.70 0.02 1.33
CA GLY A 135 -23.48 -0.63 1.83
C GLY A 135 -23.69 -1.39 3.13
N LEU A 136 -24.44 -0.81 4.09
CA LEU A 136 -24.83 -1.47 5.34
C LEU A 136 -25.71 -2.70 5.09
N ALA A 137 -26.72 -2.58 4.22
CA ALA A 137 -27.60 -3.71 3.88
C ALA A 137 -26.83 -4.83 3.16
N PHE A 138 -25.97 -4.48 2.21
CA PHE A 138 -25.12 -5.45 1.49
C PHE A 138 -24.12 -6.13 2.44
N GLY A 139 -23.46 -5.36 3.29
CA GLY A 139 -22.54 -5.87 4.32
C GLY A 139 -23.26 -6.80 5.31
N TYR A 140 -24.47 -6.45 5.74
CA TYR A 140 -25.26 -7.27 6.66
C TYR A 140 -25.70 -8.59 6.03
N ARG A 141 -26.10 -8.59 4.74
CA ARG A 141 -26.41 -9.83 4.00
C ARG A 141 -25.19 -10.73 3.86
N LYS A 142 -24.02 -10.17 3.50
CA LYS A 142 -22.78 -10.94 3.42
C LYS A 142 -22.32 -11.45 4.79
N PHE A 143 -22.49 -10.66 5.84
CA PHE A 143 -22.18 -11.05 7.21
C PHE A 143 -23.07 -12.20 7.71
N LEU A 144 -24.36 -12.20 7.36
CA LEU A 144 -25.25 -13.32 7.64
C LEU A 144 -24.83 -14.61 6.91
N GLU A 145 -24.41 -14.51 5.64
CA GLU A 145 -23.84 -15.66 4.90
C GLU A 145 -22.56 -16.20 5.56
N TYR A 146 -21.67 -15.32 6.04
CA TYR A 146 -20.44 -15.74 6.76
C TYR A 146 -20.74 -16.43 8.11
N ARG A 147 -21.85 -16.13 8.78
CA ARG A 147 -22.20 -16.78 10.06
C ARG A 147 -22.74 -18.20 9.90
N ALA A 148 -23.34 -18.55 8.76
CA ALA A 148 -23.86 -19.90 8.52
C ALA A 148 -22.75 -20.98 8.49
N VAL A 149 -21.51 -20.59 8.19
CA VAL A 149 -20.34 -21.50 8.12
C VAL A 149 -19.70 -21.72 9.50
N ALA A 150 -20.02 -20.93 10.51
CA ALA A 150 -19.35 -21.00 11.82
C ALA A 150 -19.99 -21.98 12.83
N VAL A 151 -21.15 -22.60 12.52
CA VAL A 151 -21.93 -23.40 13.49
C VAL A 151 -21.76 -24.92 13.32
N ASP A 152 -21.17 -25.40 12.22
CA ASP A 152 -20.91 -26.83 12.02
C ASP A 152 -19.74 -27.39 12.85
N THR A 153 -18.91 -26.52 13.43
CA THR A 153 -17.70 -26.96 14.16
C THR A 153 -17.93 -27.35 15.62
N LEU A 154 -19.16 -27.31 16.13
CA LEU A 154 -19.47 -27.64 17.54
C LEU A 154 -20.38 -28.87 17.75
N HIS A 155 -20.94 -29.48 16.69
CA HIS A 155 -21.82 -30.66 16.85
C HIS A 155 -21.26 -31.97 16.27
N GLY A 156 -20.04 -31.98 15.73
CA GLY A 156 -19.47 -33.14 15.04
C GLY A 156 -18.37 -33.90 15.80
N ARG A 157 -18.52 -34.21 17.10
CA ARG A 157 -17.63 -35.20 17.74
C ARG A 157 -18.18 -35.79 19.04
N SER A 158 -19.20 -36.64 18.93
CA SER A 158 -19.47 -37.73 19.89
C SER A 158 -20.38 -38.76 19.22
N ALA A 159 -20.07 -40.04 19.41
CA ALA A 159 -20.63 -41.27 18.81
C ALA A 159 -20.04 -41.64 17.43
N GLU A 160 -19.53 -42.84 17.15
CA GLU A 160 -19.36 -44.07 17.93
C GLU A 160 -18.46 -45.02 17.12
N THR A 161 -17.55 -45.70 17.81
CA THR A 161 -17.12 -47.11 17.63
C THR A 161 -17.52 -47.88 16.36
N SER A 162 -16.54 -48.39 15.60
CA SER A 162 -16.40 -49.86 15.37
C SER A 162 -15.32 -50.24 14.34
N LEU A 163 -14.41 -51.09 14.83
CA LEU A 163 -13.71 -52.18 14.16
C LEU A 163 -12.88 -51.93 12.88
N ALA A 164 -11.57 -52.08 13.06
CA ALA A 164 -10.67 -52.63 12.06
C ALA A 164 -11.07 -54.07 11.69
N PRO A 165 -10.73 -54.54 10.47
CA PRO A 165 -9.64 -55.51 10.42
C PRO A 165 -8.64 -55.34 9.24
N THR A 166 -7.37 -55.58 9.58
CA THR A 166 -6.29 -56.25 8.83
C THR A 166 -6.35 -56.43 7.29
N ASN A 167 -5.40 -55.78 6.59
CA ASN A 167 -4.32 -56.29 5.67
C ASN A 167 -4.59 -57.44 4.66
N PRO A 168 -3.72 -57.69 3.64
CA PRO A 168 -2.72 -56.87 2.93
C PRO A 168 -2.74 -57.00 1.37
N SER A 169 -1.91 -56.20 0.70
CA SER A 169 -1.20 -56.45 -0.59
C SER A 169 -2.00 -56.86 -1.83
N HIS A 170 -2.08 -55.94 -2.82
CA HIS A 170 -1.95 -56.29 -4.24
C HIS A 170 -0.86 -55.41 -4.87
N SER A 171 0.19 -56.10 -5.33
CA SER A 171 1.25 -55.60 -6.19
C SER A 171 0.74 -55.45 -7.62
N ALA A 172 1.06 -54.35 -8.31
CA ALA A 172 1.61 -54.33 -9.69
C ALA A 172 1.63 -52.90 -10.28
N PRO A 173 2.59 -52.59 -11.18
CA PRO A 173 2.90 -51.24 -11.63
C PRO A 173 2.11 -50.88 -12.89
N GLY A 174 1.52 -49.69 -12.95
CA GLY A 174 0.88 -49.23 -14.19
C GLY A 174 -0.22 -48.20 -13.98
N ALA A 175 0.19 -46.98 -13.68
CA ALA A 175 -0.45 -45.73 -14.11
C ALA A 175 0.30 -44.63 -13.36
N ALA A 176 1.06 -43.81 -14.08
CA ALA A 176 1.53 -42.54 -13.55
C ALA A 176 0.28 -41.71 -13.22
N ALA A 177 -0.19 -41.81 -11.98
CA ALA A 177 -1.19 -40.92 -11.45
C ALA A 177 -0.61 -39.52 -11.53
N SER A 178 -1.22 -38.67 -12.38
CA SER A 178 -0.84 -37.28 -12.53
C SER A 178 -0.76 -36.65 -11.14
N PRO A 179 0.41 -36.16 -10.71
CA PRO A 179 0.50 -35.42 -9.46
C PRO A 179 -0.43 -34.22 -9.59
N GLY A 180 -1.29 -34.01 -8.59
CA GLY A 180 -2.24 -32.89 -8.58
C GLY A 180 -1.52 -31.59 -8.94
N TYR A 181 -1.85 -31.06 -10.12
CA TYR A 181 -1.13 -29.95 -10.71
C TYR A 181 -1.44 -28.68 -9.92
N ARG A 182 -0.41 -28.05 -9.35
CA ARG A 182 -0.55 -26.82 -8.57
C ARG A 182 -0.13 -25.63 -9.42
N CYS A 183 -1.01 -24.64 -9.46
CA CYS A 183 -0.73 -23.38 -10.13
C CYS A 183 0.23 -22.54 -9.28
N ASP A 184 1.54 -22.77 -9.44
CA ASP A 184 2.60 -22.08 -8.69
C ASP A 184 2.82 -20.62 -9.16
N GLY A 185 1.85 -20.02 -9.86
CA GLY A 185 1.93 -18.64 -10.35
C GLY A 185 2.84 -18.44 -11.57
N ARG A 186 3.22 -19.51 -12.26
CA ARG A 186 4.04 -19.44 -13.47
C ARG A 186 3.20 -19.01 -14.67
N THR A 187 3.47 -17.84 -15.22
CA THR A 187 2.67 -17.24 -16.31
C THR A 187 3.45 -16.94 -17.59
N HIS A 188 4.77 -17.16 -17.61
CA HIS A 188 5.65 -16.85 -18.74
C HIS A 188 6.62 -18.01 -19.06
N CYS A 189 7.00 -18.14 -20.33
CA CYS A 189 7.80 -19.25 -20.86
C CYS A 189 9.18 -19.46 -20.23
N SER A 190 9.81 -18.38 -19.74
CA SER A 190 11.10 -18.45 -19.06
C SER A 190 11.06 -19.17 -17.71
N GLN A 191 9.85 -19.42 -17.16
CA GLN A 191 9.65 -20.04 -15.85
C GLN A 191 9.39 -21.56 -15.96
N MET A 192 9.37 -22.09 -17.18
CA MET A 192 9.01 -23.47 -17.46
C MET A 192 10.26 -24.32 -17.61
N ARG A 193 10.15 -25.60 -17.30
CA ARG A 193 11.28 -26.54 -17.39
C ARG A 193 11.14 -27.54 -18.54
N SER A 194 9.96 -27.62 -19.15
CA SER A 194 9.68 -28.49 -20.29
C SER A 194 8.38 -28.10 -21.00
N CYS A 195 8.22 -28.55 -22.25
CA CYS A 195 7.00 -28.39 -23.05
C CYS A 195 5.76 -29.06 -22.40
N ALA A 196 5.94 -30.25 -21.84
CA ALA A 196 4.85 -30.97 -21.17
C ALA A 196 4.36 -30.25 -19.91
N ASP A 197 5.29 -29.72 -19.12
CA ASP A 197 4.99 -28.88 -17.95
C ASP A 197 4.25 -27.61 -18.40
N ALA A 198 4.71 -26.96 -19.47
CA ALA A 198 4.08 -25.79 -20.05
C ALA A 198 2.61 -26.00 -20.45
N THR A 199 2.36 -27.10 -21.13
CA THR A 199 1.02 -27.51 -21.58
C THR A 199 0.10 -27.78 -20.41
N GLN A 200 0.61 -28.39 -19.34
CA GLN A 200 -0.18 -28.64 -18.12
C GLN A 200 -0.61 -27.34 -17.45
N VAL A 201 0.24 -26.31 -17.43
CA VAL A 201 -0.09 -25.00 -16.82
C VAL A 201 -1.15 -24.27 -17.65
N LEU A 202 -1.05 -24.35 -18.98
CA LEU A 202 -2.03 -23.76 -19.89
C LEU A 202 -3.42 -24.39 -19.70
N GLN A 203 -3.48 -25.72 -19.52
CA GLN A 203 -4.75 -26.45 -19.36
C GLN A 203 -5.37 -26.33 -17.96
N HIS A 204 -4.56 -26.25 -16.90
CA HIS A 204 -5.04 -26.35 -15.52
C HIS A 204 -5.01 -25.02 -14.75
N CYS A 205 -4.38 -23.95 -15.27
CA CYS A 205 -4.27 -22.67 -14.58
C CYS A 205 -4.85 -21.49 -15.37
N PRO A 206 -5.83 -20.76 -14.80
CA PRO A 206 -6.33 -19.54 -15.42
C PRO A 206 -5.30 -18.40 -15.35
N GLY A 207 -5.19 -17.60 -16.41
CA GLY A 207 -4.38 -16.37 -16.42
C GLY A 207 -2.93 -16.53 -16.90
N THR A 208 -2.62 -17.61 -17.60
CA THR A 208 -1.31 -17.84 -18.24
C THR A 208 -1.18 -17.06 -19.54
N GLN A 209 0.00 -16.48 -19.82
CA GLN A 209 0.30 -15.68 -21.01
C GLN A 209 1.48 -16.31 -21.77
N MET A 210 1.31 -17.56 -22.18
CA MET A 210 2.38 -18.42 -22.75
C MET A 210 2.03 -18.98 -24.12
N ASP A 211 0.77 -18.89 -24.50
CA ASP A 211 0.22 -19.23 -25.81
C ASP A 211 -0.22 -17.91 -26.44
N GLY A 212 0.65 -17.36 -27.29
CA GLY A 212 0.51 -16.00 -27.83
C GLY A 212 -0.40 -15.93 -29.05
N ASP A 213 -0.47 -17.01 -29.81
CA ASP A 213 -1.26 -17.18 -31.03
C ASP A 213 -2.52 -18.04 -30.82
N GLY A 214 -2.66 -18.67 -29.65
CA GLY A 214 -3.88 -19.36 -29.22
C GLY A 214 -4.05 -20.74 -29.87
N ASP A 215 -2.95 -21.35 -30.31
CA ASP A 215 -2.94 -22.63 -31.02
C ASP A 215 -2.89 -23.84 -30.06
N GLY A 216 -2.76 -23.58 -28.75
CA GLY A 216 -2.66 -24.59 -27.71
C GLY A 216 -1.23 -25.11 -27.47
N ILE A 217 -0.22 -24.56 -28.15
CA ILE A 217 1.20 -24.90 -28.00
C ILE A 217 1.92 -23.77 -27.24
N PRO A 218 2.09 -23.89 -25.91
CA PRO A 218 2.78 -22.87 -25.15
C PRO A 218 4.29 -22.91 -25.42
N CYS A 219 4.92 -21.74 -25.55
CA CYS A 219 6.38 -21.61 -25.59
C CYS A 219 7.08 -22.35 -26.76
N GLU A 220 6.47 -22.33 -27.94
CA GLU A 220 7.01 -22.83 -29.22
C GLU A 220 8.51 -22.53 -29.40
N GLN A 221 8.94 -21.30 -29.15
CA GLN A 221 10.31 -20.85 -29.42
C GLN A 221 11.37 -21.33 -28.42
N GLN A 222 10.99 -21.87 -27.26
CA GLN A 222 11.95 -22.25 -26.20
C GLN A 222 11.87 -23.71 -25.77
N TRP A 223 10.68 -24.31 -25.72
CA TRP A 223 10.49 -25.64 -25.15
C TRP A 223 9.77 -26.61 -26.10
N CYS A 224 8.87 -26.12 -26.96
CA CYS A 224 8.02 -26.91 -27.84
C CYS A 224 8.36 -26.66 -29.32
N ASN A 225 9.54 -27.12 -29.78
CA ASN A 225 9.91 -27.14 -31.21
C ASN A 225 9.56 -28.48 -31.86
#